data_AF-A0A1S3Y711-F1
#
_entry.id   AF-A0A1S3Y711-F1
#
_cell.length_a   1.000
_cell.length_b   1.000
_cell.length_c   1.000
_cell.angle_alpha   90.00
_cell.angle_beta   90.00
_cell.angle_gamma   90.00
#
_symmetry.space_group_name_H-M   'P 1'
#
loop_
_entity.id
_entity.type
_entity.pdbx_description
1 polymer ?
#
loop_
_entity_poly.entity_id
_entity_poly.type
_entity_poly.pdbx_seq_one_letter_code
_entity_poly.pdbx_strand_id
1 'polypeptide(L)'
;MMQELGVLQMQGSSSMGGQSLALWIFKRCMRTLLLYMDQQRICLQLVRLQWNQCFFPQNVVPYIQTPIFIIYSAYDSWQINNILVPEYLDPQRVWDPCKKQISNCTFSQRLIIQAFGLEFLKVFEGLTPSFTRGYFITSCHSHGAILSTNPRLLHKTLAEAVGDWYFDRAGFKHIDPYPCARDCK
;
A
#
# COMPACT_ATOMS: atom_id res chain seq x y z
N MET A 1 24.97 -6.44 -11.25
CA MET A 1 24.84 -5.43 -10.18
C MET A 1 23.40 -5.54 -9.68
N MET A 2 23.15 -6.44 -8.71
CA MET A 2 21.79 -6.89 -8.35
C MET A 2 21.20 -6.00 -7.24
N GLN A 3 20.12 -5.27 -7.54
CA GLN A 3 19.39 -4.42 -6.60
C GLN A 3 18.41 -5.25 -5.74
N GLU A 4 18.28 -4.89 -4.46
CA GLU A 4 17.52 -5.60 -3.42
C GLU A 4 16.05 -5.17 -3.38
N LEU A 5 15.13 -6.09 -3.07
CA LEU A 5 13.68 -5.95 -3.27
C LEU A 5 12.91 -5.94 -1.94
N GLY A 6 11.97 -5.00 -1.78
CA GLY A 6 10.95 -5.02 -0.73
C GLY A 6 9.53 -5.04 -1.29
N VAL A 7 8.83 -6.16 -1.11
CA VAL A 7 7.38 -6.30 -1.33
C VAL A 7 6.75 -6.67 0.01
N LEU A 8 5.81 -5.85 0.50
CA LEU A 8 5.09 -6.06 1.76
C LEU A 8 3.71 -6.70 1.49
N GLN A 9 3.63 -8.04 1.57
CA GLN A 9 2.42 -8.76 2.00
C GLN A 9 2.73 -10.25 2.30
N MET A 10 2.28 -10.77 3.46
CA MET A 10 2.48 -12.14 3.95
C MET A 10 1.24 -13.02 3.71
N GLN A 11 1.42 -14.23 3.18
CA GLN A 11 0.85 -15.53 3.64
C GLN A 11 1.18 -16.63 2.60
N GLY A 12 1.51 -17.84 3.08
CA GLY A 12 2.05 -18.92 2.24
C GLY A 12 1.36 -20.27 2.38
N SER A 13 1.67 -21.19 1.47
CA SER A 13 1.62 -22.65 1.66
C SER A 13 2.53 -23.35 0.63
N SER A 14 3.02 -24.53 1.00
CA SER A 14 4.21 -25.21 0.44
C SER A 14 3.88 -26.50 -0.30
N SER A 15 4.62 -26.86 -1.36
CA SER A 15 5.15 -28.24 -1.49
C SER A 15 6.43 -28.35 -2.34
N MET A 16 7.40 -28.98 -1.68
CA MET A 16 8.63 -29.72 -2.04
C MET A 16 9.30 -29.55 -3.42
N GLY A 17 10.45 -28.86 -3.38
CA GLY A 17 11.47 -28.83 -4.42
C GLY A 17 12.72 -28.03 -4.01
N GLY A 18 13.58 -28.63 -3.18
CA GLY A 18 14.98 -28.23 -3.03
C GLY A 18 15.33 -27.40 -1.79
N GLN A 19 16.04 -28.01 -0.84
CA GLN A 19 16.53 -27.39 0.40
C GLN A 19 17.32 -26.07 0.20
N SER A 20 17.85 -25.82 -1.01
CA SER A 20 18.47 -24.54 -1.40
C SER A 20 17.47 -23.38 -1.48
N LEU A 21 16.28 -23.59 -2.06
CA LEU A 21 15.24 -22.55 -2.20
C LEU A 21 14.65 -22.17 -0.85
N ALA A 22 14.45 -23.15 0.04
CA ALA A 22 13.97 -22.92 1.40
C ALA A 22 15.01 -22.15 2.25
N LEU A 23 16.30 -22.49 2.14
CA LEU A 23 17.38 -21.74 2.82
C LEU A 23 17.54 -20.33 2.24
N TRP A 24 17.27 -20.15 0.93
CA TRP A 24 17.27 -18.85 0.27
C TRP A 24 16.07 -17.99 0.68
N ILE A 25 14.86 -18.56 0.69
CA ILE A 25 13.65 -17.91 1.22
C ILE A 25 13.83 -17.55 2.69
N PHE A 26 14.40 -18.45 3.51
CA PHE A 26 14.66 -18.20 4.93
C PHE A 26 15.68 -17.08 5.17
N LYS A 27 16.82 -17.06 4.45
CA LYS A 27 17.79 -15.96 4.49
C LYS A 27 17.21 -14.64 3.95
N ARG A 28 16.24 -14.70 3.03
CA ARG A 28 15.60 -13.53 2.41
C ARG A 28 14.41 -13.00 3.24
N CYS A 29 13.74 -13.85 4.01
CA CYS A 29 12.76 -13.49 5.04
C CYS A 29 13.44 -12.81 6.25
N MET A 30 14.63 -13.28 6.64
CA MET A 30 15.50 -12.55 7.60
C MET A 30 15.90 -11.14 7.09
N ARG A 31 15.86 -10.89 5.77
CA ARG A 31 16.04 -9.56 5.16
C ARG A 31 14.77 -8.73 5.10
N THR A 32 13.57 -9.32 5.12
CA THR A 32 12.33 -8.58 5.36
C THR A 32 12.34 -7.94 6.75
N LEU A 33 12.98 -8.59 7.73
CA LEU A 33 13.31 -7.98 9.02
C LEU A 33 14.23 -6.75 8.88
N LEU A 34 15.08 -6.70 7.86
CA LEU A 34 15.99 -5.59 7.58
C LEU A 34 15.32 -4.39 6.87
N LEU A 35 14.21 -4.55 6.14
CA LEU A 35 13.47 -3.39 5.57
C LEU A 35 12.86 -2.52 6.67
N TYR A 36 12.39 -3.14 7.75
CA TYR A 36 11.96 -2.43 8.95
C TYR A 36 13.13 -1.68 9.61
N MET A 37 14.31 -2.31 9.65
CA MET A 37 15.54 -1.68 10.16
C MET A 37 16.06 -0.57 9.24
N ASP A 38 15.94 -0.69 7.93
CA ASP A 38 16.39 0.31 6.95
C ASP A 38 15.51 1.56 7.02
N GLN A 39 14.19 1.39 7.17
CA GLN A 39 13.25 2.49 7.40
C GLN A 39 13.55 3.25 8.70
N GLN A 40 13.82 2.54 9.80
CA GLN A 40 14.22 3.16 11.07
C GLN A 40 15.57 3.86 10.96
N ARG A 41 16.54 3.24 10.27
CA ARG A 41 17.87 3.82 10.06
C ARG A 41 17.81 5.08 9.22
N ILE A 42 17.13 5.05 8.07
CA ILE A 42 16.90 6.20 7.19
C ILE A 42 16.24 7.33 7.99
N CYS A 43 15.14 7.04 8.68
CA CYS A 43 14.38 8.08 9.36
C CYS A 43 15.14 8.73 10.54
N LEU A 44 15.77 7.93 11.40
CA LEU A 44 16.44 8.44 12.60
C LEU A 44 17.82 9.03 12.31
N GLN A 45 18.56 8.46 11.36
CA GLN A 45 19.95 8.87 11.09
C GLN A 45 20.04 9.88 9.94
N LEU A 46 19.27 9.70 8.86
CA LEU A 46 19.35 10.56 7.67
C LEU A 46 18.36 11.73 7.74
N VAL A 47 17.09 11.46 8.06
CA VAL A 47 16.05 12.50 8.13
C VAL A 47 16.00 13.20 9.50
N ARG A 48 16.50 12.53 10.55
CA ARG A 48 16.53 13.01 11.95
C ARG A 48 15.15 13.39 12.51
N LEU A 49 14.13 12.62 12.16
CA LEU A 49 12.78 12.81 12.70
C LEU A 49 12.61 12.13 14.05
N GLN A 50 11.58 12.55 14.79
CA GLN A 50 11.16 11.84 15.99
C GLN A 50 10.68 10.43 15.64
N TRP A 51 10.85 9.48 16.57
CA TRP A 51 10.58 8.07 16.32
C TRP A 51 9.13 7.79 15.88
N ASN A 52 8.17 8.53 16.42
CA ASN A 52 6.76 8.47 16.03
C ASN A 52 6.52 8.91 14.57
N GLN A 53 7.31 9.83 14.04
CA GLN A 53 7.17 10.33 12.67
C GLN A 53 7.69 9.33 11.63
N CYS A 54 8.50 8.36 12.04
CA CYS A 54 9.06 7.32 11.16
C CYS A 54 8.05 6.25 10.74
N PHE A 55 6.92 6.16 11.44
CA PHE A 55 5.81 5.28 11.07
C PHE A 55 5.03 5.76 9.85
N PHE A 56 5.19 7.03 9.49
CA PHE A 56 4.48 7.67 8.41
C PHE A 56 5.27 7.51 7.10
N PRO A 57 4.79 6.73 6.12
CA PRO A 57 5.55 6.44 4.91
C PRO A 57 5.95 7.70 4.12
N GLN A 58 5.15 8.77 4.16
CA GLN A 58 5.46 10.04 3.49
C GLN A 58 6.79 10.65 3.94
N ASN A 59 7.24 10.34 5.16
CA ASN A 59 8.48 10.87 5.71
C ASN A 59 9.71 10.04 5.36
N VAL A 60 9.53 8.78 4.94
CA VAL A 60 10.64 7.84 4.73
C VAL A 60 10.78 7.47 3.26
N VAL A 61 9.68 7.20 2.56
CA VAL A 61 9.64 6.78 1.15
C VAL A 61 10.47 7.67 0.20
N PRO A 62 10.51 9.01 0.35
CA PRO A 62 11.36 9.86 -0.50
C PRO A 62 12.86 9.55 -0.40
N TYR A 63 13.32 8.96 0.70
CA TYR A 63 14.73 8.71 1.03
C TYR A 63 15.14 7.24 0.85
N ILE A 64 14.19 6.34 0.56
CA ILE A 64 14.48 4.93 0.30
C ILE A 64 15.20 4.79 -1.04
N GLN A 65 16.41 4.26 -1.02
CA GLN A 65 17.22 4.00 -2.23
C GLN A 65 16.96 2.62 -2.83
N THR A 66 16.52 1.66 -2.01
CA THR A 66 16.17 0.32 -2.48
C THR A 66 14.89 0.36 -3.33
N PRO A 67 14.81 -0.42 -4.42
CA PRO A 67 13.57 -0.58 -5.17
C PRO A 67 12.39 -0.99 -4.28
N ILE A 68 11.31 -0.21 -4.34
CA ILE A 68 10.06 -0.48 -3.62
C ILE A 68 8.87 -0.42 -4.58
N PHE A 69 7.90 -1.29 -4.33
CA PHE A 69 6.61 -1.28 -5.02
C PHE A 69 5.48 -1.06 -4.01
N ILE A 70 4.79 0.06 -4.13
CA ILE A 70 3.73 0.46 -3.19
C ILE A 70 2.39 -0.08 -3.71
N ILE A 71 1.76 -0.93 -2.92
CA ILE A 71 0.44 -1.50 -3.20
C ILE A 71 -0.50 -0.93 -2.16
N TYR A 72 -1.52 -0.20 -2.57
CA TYR A 72 -2.43 0.40 -1.60
C TYR A 72 -3.81 0.70 -2.18
N SER A 73 -4.78 0.88 -1.30
CA SER A 73 -6.04 1.51 -1.65
C SER A 73 -6.05 2.95 -1.15
N ALA A 74 -6.37 3.91 -2.02
CA ALA A 74 -6.62 5.29 -1.61
C ALA A 74 -7.78 5.41 -0.59
N TYR A 75 -8.63 4.38 -0.51
CA TYR A 75 -9.78 4.29 0.38
C TYR A 75 -9.70 3.00 1.21
N ASP A 76 -8.58 2.81 1.90
CA ASP A 76 -8.36 1.66 2.77
C ASP A 76 -9.43 1.57 3.87
N SER A 77 -10.13 0.44 3.92
CA SER A 77 -11.28 0.28 4.82
C SER A 77 -10.87 0.24 6.30
N TRP A 78 -9.65 -0.21 6.62
CA TRP A 78 -9.15 -0.16 7.98
C TRP A 78 -8.88 1.28 8.41
N GLN A 79 -8.25 2.10 7.56
CA GLN A 79 -8.04 3.52 7.85
C GLN A 79 -9.36 4.28 7.99
N ILE A 80 -10.34 4.02 7.13
CA ILE A 80 -11.66 4.66 7.24
C ILE A 80 -12.32 4.27 8.58
N ASN A 81 -12.27 2.99 8.96
CA ASN A 81 -12.93 2.50 10.17
C ASN A 81 -12.25 2.92 11.48
N ASN A 82 -10.93 3.16 11.47
CA ASN A 82 -10.16 3.40 12.70
C ASN A 82 -9.60 4.82 12.81
N ILE A 83 -9.48 5.56 11.71
CA ILE A 83 -8.90 6.91 11.68
C ILE A 83 -9.95 7.94 11.32
N LEU A 84 -10.66 7.74 10.21
CA LEU A 84 -11.65 8.73 9.73
C LEU A 84 -12.91 8.71 10.59
N VAL A 85 -13.45 7.50 10.86
CA VAL A 85 -14.68 7.32 11.62
C VAL A 85 -14.49 6.22 12.67
N PRO A 86 -13.64 6.43 13.69
CA PRO A 86 -13.52 5.50 14.80
C PRO A 86 -14.83 5.39 15.58
N GLU A 87 -15.05 4.26 16.26
CA GLU A 87 -16.32 3.95 16.94
C GLU A 87 -16.74 5.02 17.97
N TYR A 88 -15.78 5.61 18.68
CA TYR A 88 -16.06 6.67 19.67
C TYR A 88 -16.54 7.99 19.04
N LEU A 89 -16.26 8.24 17.76
CA LEU A 89 -16.77 9.40 17.02
C LEU A 89 -18.12 9.14 16.34
N ASP A 90 -18.59 7.89 16.31
CA ASP A 90 -19.90 7.50 15.80
C ASP A 90 -20.66 6.58 16.79
N PRO A 91 -21.00 7.06 18.01
CA PRO A 91 -21.69 6.22 19.00
C PRO A 91 -23.06 5.72 18.55
N GLN A 92 -23.69 6.44 17.61
CA GLN A 92 -25.01 6.12 17.05
C GLN A 92 -24.91 5.16 15.85
N ARG A 93 -23.69 4.80 15.41
CA ARG A 93 -23.44 3.86 14.32
C ARG A 93 -24.08 4.27 13.00
N VAL A 94 -24.13 5.58 12.73
CA VAL A 94 -24.69 6.15 11.50
C VAL A 94 -23.86 5.75 10.27
N TRP A 95 -22.58 5.45 10.46
CA TRP A 95 -21.67 5.06 9.38
C TRP A 95 -21.60 3.55 9.16
N ASP A 96 -22.22 2.71 10.00
CA ASP A 96 -22.13 1.25 9.87
C ASP A 96 -22.52 0.72 8.48
N PRO A 97 -23.62 1.19 7.83
CA PRO A 97 -23.95 0.75 6.48
C PRO A 97 -22.87 1.13 5.47
N CYS A 98 -22.33 2.34 5.59
CA CYS A 98 -21.32 2.92 4.73
C CYS A 98 -19.94 2.22 4.88
N LYS A 99 -19.53 1.93 6.12
CA LYS A 99 -18.29 1.20 6.44
C LYS A 99 -18.33 -0.25 5.97
N LYS A 100 -19.51 -0.88 5.95
CA LYS A 100 -19.67 -2.24 5.41
C LYS A 100 -19.63 -2.24 3.89
N GLN A 101 -20.27 -1.26 3.26
CA GLN A 101 -20.35 -1.17 1.82
C GLN A 101 -20.44 0.29 1.39
N ILE A 102 -19.50 0.73 0.56
CA ILE A 102 -19.35 2.14 0.22
C ILE A 102 -20.52 2.64 -0.64
N SER A 103 -21.20 1.72 -1.34
CA SER A 103 -22.43 1.99 -2.07
C SER A 103 -23.55 2.53 -1.18
N ASN A 104 -23.61 2.12 0.09
CA ASN A 104 -24.65 2.50 1.06
C ASN A 104 -24.38 3.85 1.74
N CYS A 105 -23.25 4.49 1.47
CA CYS A 105 -22.97 5.81 2.01
C CYS A 105 -23.90 6.87 1.43
N THR A 106 -24.34 7.80 2.29
CA THR A 106 -25.02 9.01 1.86
C THR A 106 -24.07 9.90 1.05
N PHE A 107 -24.62 10.86 0.30
CA PHE A 107 -23.81 11.82 -0.47
C PHE A 107 -22.78 12.54 0.41
N SER A 108 -23.19 13.02 1.59
CA SER A 108 -22.29 13.70 2.54
C SER A 108 -21.18 12.78 3.05
N GLN A 109 -21.48 11.52 3.37
CA GLN A 109 -20.48 10.54 3.79
C GLN A 109 -19.44 10.28 2.68
N ARG A 110 -19.90 10.17 1.43
CA ARG A 110 -19.00 9.99 0.28
C ARG A 110 -18.06 11.17 0.06
N LEU A 111 -18.54 12.41 0.23
CA LEU A 111 -17.68 13.60 0.13
C LEU A 111 -16.57 13.60 1.19
N ILE A 112 -16.89 13.20 2.42
CA ILE A 112 -15.90 13.10 3.50
C ILE A 112 -14.85 12.02 3.18
N ILE A 113 -15.28 10.84 2.71
CA ILE A 113 -14.37 9.76 2.31
C ILE A 113 -13.50 10.16 1.11
N GLN A 114 -14.08 10.86 0.14
CA GLN A 114 -13.36 11.39 -1.01
C GLN A 114 -12.28 12.37 -0.56
N ALA A 115 -12.62 13.35 0.28
CA ALA A 115 -11.66 14.30 0.82
C ALA A 115 -10.52 13.60 1.58
N PHE A 116 -10.85 12.59 2.40
CA PHE A 116 -9.86 11.79 3.10
C PHE A 116 -8.89 11.06 2.15
N GLY A 117 -9.40 10.41 1.10
CA GLY A 117 -8.57 9.74 0.10
C GLY A 117 -7.72 10.71 -0.73
N LEU A 118 -8.22 11.91 -1.03
CA LEU A 118 -7.45 12.94 -1.71
C LEU A 118 -6.22 13.39 -0.90
N GLU A 119 -6.32 13.49 0.44
CA GLU A 119 -5.16 13.79 1.28
C GLU A 119 -4.08 12.69 1.19
N PHE A 120 -4.48 11.43 1.09
CA PHE A 120 -3.55 10.33 0.85
C PHE A 120 -2.89 10.44 -0.54
N LEU A 121 -3.66 10.77 -1.58
CA LEU A 121 -3.14 10.85 -2.95
C LEU A 121 -2.15 12.01 -3.16
N LYS A 122 -2.32 13.13 -2.46
CA LYS A 122 -1.37 14.27 -2.48
C LYS A 122 0.06 13.86 -2.12
N VAL A 123 0.23 12.84 -1.28
CA VAL A 123 1.56 12.33 -0.91
C VAL A 123 2.33 11.86 -2.14
N PHE A 124 1.65 11.27 -3.14
CA PHE A 124 2.28 10.77 -4.36
C PHE A 124 2.71 11.90 -5.30
N GLU A 125 2.02 13.05 -5.28
CA GLU A 125 2.43 14.25 -6.02
C GLU A 125 3.75 14.83 -5.47
N GLY A 126 3.95 14.73 -4.15
CA GLY A 126 5.18 15.19 -3.48
C GLY A 126 6.36 14.22 -3.55
N LEU A 127 6.21 13.04 -4.15
CA LEU A 127 7.28 12.06 -4.21
C LEU A 127 8.38 12.47 -5.20
N THR A 128 9.63 12.35 -4.76
CA THR A 128 10.80 12.53 -5.63
C THR A 128 10.75 11.55 -6.82
N PRO A 129 11.07 11.99 -8.06
CA PRO A 129 11.15 11.10 -9.20
C PRO A 129 12.13 9.95 -8.93
N SER A 130 11.69 8.70 -9.12
CA SER A 130 12.52 7.50 -8.96
C SER A 130 12.15 6.47 -10.02
N PHE A 131 13.13 5.97 -10.79
CA PHE A 131 12.90 4.95 -11.82
C PHE A 131 12.67 3.55 -11.24
N THR A 132 13.17 3.30 -10.03
CA THR A 132 13.05 2.00 -9.34
C THR A 132 11.79 1.89 -8.49
N ARG A 133 11.11 3.02 -8.22
CA ARG A 133 9.84 3.02 -7.47
C ARG A 133 8.68 2.65 -8.37
N GLY A 134 7.90 1.66 -7.97
CA GLY A 134 6.60 1.36 -8.55
C GLY A 134 5.46 1.65 -7.58
N TYR A 135 4.26 1.85 -8.11
CA TYR A 135 3.04 1.89 -7.31
C TYR A 135 1.80 1.46 -8.09
N PHE A 136 0.91 0.78 -7.38
CA PHE A 136 -0.40 0.33 -7.82
C PHE A 136 -1.42 0.78 -6.77
N ILE A 137 -2.04 1.93 -7.01
CA ILE A 137 -2.98 2.56 -6.06
C ILE A 137 -4.39 2.44 -6.60
N THR A 138 -5.24 1.73 -5.88
CA THR A 138 -6.63 1.49 -6.30
C THR A 138 -7.60 2.46 -5.65
N SER A 139 -8.77 2.64 -6.27
CA SER A 139 -9.89 3.36 -5.66
C SER A 139 -10.85 2.42 -4.88
N CYS A 140 -10.42 1.18 -4.59
CA CYS A 140 -11.28 0.14 -4.02
C CYS A 140 -11.43 0.30 -2.52
N HIS A 141 -12.65 0.32 -1.99
CA HIS A 141 -12.86 0.28 -0.55
C HIS A 141 -12.51 -1.12 0.01
N SER A 142 -11.24 -1.35 0.36
CA SER A 142 -10.72 -2.65 0.80
C SER A 142 -9.46 -2.52 1.63
N HIS A 143 -9.18 -3.52 2.47
CA HIS A 143 -7.97 -3.64 3.27
C HIS A 143 -7.36 -5.03 3.05
N GLY A 144 -6.10 -5.12 2.61
CA GLY A 144 -5.37 -6.39 2.37
C GLY A 144 -5.90 -7.27 1.23
N ALA A 145 -7.17 -7.15 0.86
CA ALA A 145 -7.89 -7.93 -0.15
C ALA A 145 -7.64 -7.47 -1.60
N ILE A 146 -6.68 -6.58 -1.85
CA ILE A 146 -6.40 -6.06 -3.21
C ILE A 146 -6.05 -7.21 -4.18
N LEU A 147 -5.40 -8.26 -3.68
CA LEU A 147 -5.10 -9.47 -4.48
C LEU A 147 -6.36 -10.29 -4.83
N SER A 148 -7.35 -10.34 -3.93
CA SER A 148 -8.59 -11.08 -4.18
C SER A 148 -9.58 -10.31 -5.04
N THR A 149 -9.60 -8.97 -4.95
CA THR A 149 -10.51 -8.13 -5.76
C THR A 149 -10.07 -7.96 -7.22
N ASN A 150 -8.93 -8.57 -7.58
CA ASN A 150 -8.27 -8.52 -8.89
C ASN A 150 -8.45 -7.21 -9.68
N PRO A 151 -8.18 -6.04 -9.05
CA PRO A 151 -8.40 -4.76 -9.68
C PRO A 151 -7.43 -4.62 -10.84
N ARG A 152 -7.90 -4.00 -11.93
CA ARG A 152 -7.07 -3.74 -13.10
C ARG A 152 -6.80 -2.25 -13.23
N LEU A 153 -5.53 -1.89 -13.37
CA LEU A 153 -5.08 -0.54 -13.73
C LEU A 153 -4.32 -0.64 -15.05
N LEU A 154 -4.70 0.19 -16.02
CA LEU A 154 -4.21 0.10 -17.40
C LEU A 154 -4.23 -1.34 -17.94
N HIS A 155 -5.36 -2.03 -17.74
CA HIS A 155 -5.57 -3.43 -18.15
C HIS A 155 -4.64 -4.47 -17.48
N LYS A 156 -3.74 -4.07 -16.58
CA LYS A 156 -2.90 -5.00 -15.81
C LYS A 156 -3.50 -5.28 -14.44
N THR A 157 -3.49 -6.55 -14.07
CA THR A 157 -3.68 -7.00 -12.69
C THR A 157 -2.50 -6.56 -11.82
N LEU A 158 -2.69 -6.58 -10.50
CA LEU A 158 -1.60 -6.33 -9.56
C LEU A 158 -0.43 -7.29 -9.78
N ALA A 159 -0.70 -8.58 -10.00
CA ALA A 159 0.34 -9.59 -10.21
C ALA A 159 1.16 -9.34 -11.48
N GLU A 160 0.51 -8.96 -12.58
CA GLU A 160 1.19 -8.57 -13.82
C GLU A 160 2.04 -7.31 -13.63
N ALA A 161 1.48 -6.29 -12.98
CA ALA A 161 2.18 -5.03 -12.71
C ALA A 161 3.41 -5.22 -11.82
N VAL A 162 3.26 -5.97 -10.71
CA VAL A 162 4.37 -6.31 -9.82
C VAL A 162 5.39 -7.18 -10.53
N GLY A 163 4.95 -8.17 -11.31
CA GLY A 163 5.84 -9.05 -12.06
C GLY A 163 6.68 -8.28 -13.08
N ASP A 164 6.06 -7.38 -13.85
CA ASP A 164 6.77 -6.57 -14.84
C ASP A 164 7.77 -5.62 -14.18
N TRP A 165 7.41 -5.01 -13.05
CA TRP A 165 8.31 -4.17 -12.28
C TRP A 165 9.46 -4.98 -11.65
N TYR A 166 9.16 -6.13 -11.04
CA TYR A 166 10.12 -6.97 -10.32
C TYR A 166 11.20 -7.56 -11.24
N PHE A 167 10.81 -7.95 -12.45
CA PHE A 167 11.72 -8.52 -13.45
C PHE A 167 12.28 -7.48 -14.41
N ASP A 168 12.17 -6.19 -14.09
CA ASP A 168 12.65 -5.06 -14.91
C ASP A 168 12.13 -5.09 -16.37
N ARG A 169 10.96 -5.70 -16.60
CA ARG A 169 10.33 -5.75 -17.93
C ARG A 169 9.66 -4.43 -18.28
N ALA A 170 8.98 -3.82 -17.29
CA ALA A 170 8.37 -2.50 -17.43
C ALA A 170 8.11 -1.89 -16.05
N GLY A 171 8.32 -0.57 -15.94
CA GLY A 171 7.90 0.17 -14.76
C GLY A 171 6.37 0.23 -14.63
N PHE A 172 5.87 0.40 -13.41
CA PHE A 172 4.44 0.57 -13.18
C PHE A 172 4.20 1.57 -12.05
N LYS A 173 3.56 2.69 -12.38
CA LYS A 173 3.32 3.83 -11.50
C LYS A 173 1.94 4.40 -11.78
N HIS A 174 0.90 3.71 -11.30
CA HIS A 174 -0.47 4.07 -11.62
C HIS A 174 -1.34 4.20 -10.37
N ILE A 175 -2.16 5.25 -10.41
CA ILE A 175 -3.25 5.52 -9.49
C ILE A 175 -4.53 5.39 -10.31
N ASP A 176 -5.54 4.72 -9.75
CA ASP A 176 -6.85 4.62 -10.36
C ASP A 176 -7.43 6.02 -10.63
N PRO A 177 -7.82 6.33 -11.88
CA PRO A 177 -8.37 7.65 -12.20
C PRO A 177 -9.78 7.87 -11.62
N TYR A 178 -10.41 6.82 -11.07
CA TYR A 178 -11.73 6.96 -10.45
C TYR A 178 -11.64 7.81 -9.17
N PRO A 179 -12.34 8.97 -9.12
CA PRO A 179 -12.09 10.00 -8.11
C PRO A 179 -12.70 9.73 -6.74
N CYS A 180 -13.39 8.60 -6.55
CA CYS A 180 -14.14 8.26 -5.34
C CYS A 180 -13.84 6.82 -4.89
N ALA A 181 -14.27 6.46 -3.68
CA ALA A 181 -14.24 5.08 -3.23
C ALA A 181 -15.31 4.24 -3.98
N ARG A 182 -14.98 2.98 -4.32
CA ARG A 182 -15.93 2.02 -4.91
C ARG A 182 -15.81 0.64 -4.28
N ASP A 183 -16.91 -0.10 -4.24
CA ASP A 183 -16.89 -1.51 -3.87
C ASP A 183 -16.25 -2.31 -5.03
N CYS A 184 -15.13 -2.97 -4.76
CA CYS A 184 -14.47 -3.86 -5.70
C CYS A 184 -14.81 -5.31 -5.35
N LYS A 185 -15.05 -6.12 -6.39
CA LYS A 185 -15.39 -7.55 -6.26
C LYS A 185 -14.13 -8.38 -6.24
#